data_AF-A0A938B3Z1-F1
#
_entry.id   AF-A0A938B3Z1-F1
#
_cell.length_a   1.000
_cell.length_b   1.000
_cell.length_c   1.000
_cell.angle_alpha   90.00
_cell.angle_beta   90.00
_cell.angle_gamma   90.00
#
_symmetry.space_group_name_H-M   'P 1'
#
loop_
_entity.id
_entity.type
_entity.pdbx_description
1 polymer ?
#
loop_
_entity_poly.entity_id
_entity_poly.type
_entity_poly.pdbx_seq_one_letter_code
_entity_poly.pdbx_strand_id
1 'polypeptide(L)'
;MMPGELSATMGGETSGPEELIPAGAVTFGLEYRMLPGRDEGLCIHVYGNAMTGQDKALLRFDCFAVHPHYHYRNATVRTNERLELADTAEGDPLAWTLDKIKHRLPVMLMRGEAEHIAREMDQRDIDAALPKIVAWAATKAHLKGSRQSLEALLPGFGTFVHEQRCLSATQQDIQGTR
;
A
#
# COMPACT_ATOMS: atom_id res chain seq x y z
N MET A 1 -18.26 -17.65 9.00
CA MET A 1 -16.97 -17.75 8.31
C MET A 1 -16.32 -16.37 8.42
N MET A 2 -15.39 -16.21 9.36
CA MET A 2 -14.68 -14.94 9.58
C MET A 2 -13.44 -14.93 8.66
N PRO A 3 -13.09 -13.81 8.01
CA PRO A 3 -11.82 -13.72 7.30
C PRO A 3 -10.69 -13.78 8.34
N GLY A 4 -9.83 -14.79 8.22
CA GLY A 4 -8.66 -14.96 9.07
C GLY A 4 -7.64 -13.86 8.78
N GLU A 5 -7.16 -13.22 9.83
CA GLU A 5 -6.06 -12.26 9.81
C GLU A 5 -4.82 -12.91 9.18
N LEU A 6 -4.42 -12.45 7.99
CA LEU A 6 -3.22 -12.88 7.28
C LEU A 6 -2.01 -12.09 7.81
N SER A 7 -1.72 -12.19 9.11
CA SER A 7 -0.60 -11.48 9.72
C SER A 7 0.70 -12.28 9.60
N ALA A 8 1.58 -11.88 8.68
CA ALA A 8 2.98 -12.31 8.67
C ALA A 8 3.78 -11.41 9.64
N THR A 9 3.93 -11.85 10.88
CA THR A 9 4.67 -11.15 11.95
C THR A 9 6.14 -10.91 11.57
N MET A 10 6.44 -9.70 11.10
CA MET A 10 7.81 -9.17 10.97
C MET A 10 7.88 -7.85 11.72
N GLY A 11 8.69 -7.81 12.77
CA GLY A 11 8.62 -6.83 13.87
C GLY A 11 8.65 -5.35 13.47
N GLY A 12 7.77 -4.59 14.11
CA GLY A 12 7.63 -3.13 14.08
C GLY A 12 6.28 -2.75 14.70
N GLU A 13 6.16 -1.58 15.33
CA GLU A 13 4.87 -1.10 15.81
C GLU A 13 4.07 -0.59 14.59
N THR A 14 2.91 -1.20 14.32
CA THR A 14 1.99 -0.73 13.28
C THR A 14 1.10 0.37 13.86
N SER A 15 0.75 1.37 13.06
CA SER A 15 -0.15 2.45 13.50
C SER A 15 -1.64 2.06 13.46
N GLY A 16 -1.96 0.76 13.53
CA GLY A 16 -3.33 0.23 13.38
C GLY A 16 -3.40 -1.10 12.64
N PRO A 17 -4.62 -1.62 12.41
CA PRO A 17 -4.82 -2.83 11.62
C PRO A 17 -4.44 -2.60 10.15
N GLU A 18 -4.05 -3.68 9.47
CA GLU A 18 -3.80 -3.70 8.03
C GLU A 18 -5.10 -3.41 7.26
N GLU A 19 -5.04 -2.49 6.30
CA GLU A 19 -6.15 -2.21 5.38
C GLU A 19 -6.03 -3.13 4.16
N LEU A 20 -7.07 -3.90 3.88
CA LEU A 20 -7.09 -4.84 2.75
C LEU A 20 -7.90 -4.28 1.58
N ILE A 21 -7.27 -4.18 0.41
CA ILE A 21 -7.88 -3.71 -0.84
C ILE A 21 -7.84 -4.84 -1.88
N PRO A 22 -8.96 -5.53 -2.13
CA PRO A 22 -9.04 -6.56 -3.16
C PRO A 22 -8.84 -5.98 -4.57
N ALA A 23 -8.12 -6.72 -5.41
CA ALA A 23 -7.83 -6.37 -6.80
C ALA A 23 -7.73 -7.63 -7.68
N GLY A 24 -8.86 -8.32 -7.86
CA GLY A 24 -8.94 -9.53 -8.68
C GLY A 24 -8.14 -10.70 -8.09
N ALA A 25 -7.10 -11.14 -8.81
CA ALA A 25 -6.24 -12.26 -8.42
C ALA A 25 -5.37 -11.97 -7.17
N VAL A 26 -5.20 -10.70 -6.81
CA VAL A 26 -4.40 -10.27 -5.65
C VAL A 26 -5.22 -9.43 -4.67
N THR A 27 -4.73 -9.32 -3.45
CA THR A 27 -5.22 -8.36 -2.44
C THR A 27 -4.05 -7.53 -1.96
N PHE A 28 -4.20 -6.21 -1.95
CA PHE A 28 -3.21 -5.31 -1.38
C PHE A 28 -3.46 -5.16 0.13
N GLY A 29 -2.43 -5.34 0.94
CA GLY A 29 -2.47 -5.04 2.36
C GLY A 29 -1.66 -3.79 2.67
N LEU A 30 -2.26 -2.82 3.35
CA LEU A 30 -1.62 -1.54 3.62
C LEU A 30 -1.41 -1.36 5.12
N GLU A 31 -0.17 -1.05 5.48
CA GLU A 31 0.22 -0.76 6.86
C GLU A 31 1.07 0.51 6.89
N TYR A 32 0.99 1.26 7.99
CA TYR A 32 1.98 2.28 8.29
C TYR A 32 2.78 1.78 9.48
N ARG A 33 4.09 1.63 9.29
CA ARG A 33 4.98 1.05 10.27
C ARG A 33 5.90 2.13 10.80
N MET A 34 5.99 2.18 12.13
CA MET A 34 6.96 2.98 12.84
C MET A 34 8.01 2.03 13.42
N LEU A 35 9.27 2.28 13.10
CA LEU A 35 10.41 1.58 13.67
C LEU A 35 11.17 2.59 14.54
N PRO A 36 10.86 2.68 15.85
CA PRO A 36 11.36 3.73 16.73
C PRO A 36 12.88 3.89 16.63
N GLY A 37 13.32 5.12 16.33
CA GLY A 37 14.74 5.47 16.21
C GLY A 37 15.47 4.87 15.00
N ARG A 38 14.74 4.26 14.06
CA ARG A 38 15.32 3.69 12.83
C ARG A 38 14.69 4.26 11.57
N ASP A 39 13.40 4.06 11.39
CA ASP A 39 12.71 4.41 10.15
C ASP A 39 11.19 4.43 10.34
N GLU A 40 10.48 4.94 9.35
CA GLU A 40 9.03 4.83 9.28
C GLU A 40 8.56 4.95 7.84
N GLY A 41 7.38 4.41 7.57
CA GLY A 41 6.70 4.65 6.31
C GLY A 41 5.60 3.65 6.00
N LEU A 42 5.13 3.73 4.76
CA LEU A 42 4.05 2.90 4.24
C LEU A 42 4.61 1.54 3.82
N CYS A 43 3.93 0.48 4.22
CA CYS A 43 4.16 -0.88 3.77
C CYS A 43 2.98 -1.31 2.91
N ILE A 44 3.27 -1.80 1.70
CA ILE A 44 2.28 -2.31 0.76
C ILE A 44 2.59 -3.79 0.49
N HIS A 45 1.73 -4.65 1.00
CA HIS A 45 1.76 -6.09 0.81
C HIS A 45 0.97 -6.44 -0.45
N VAL A 46 1.44 -7.43 -1.21
CA VAL A 46 0.68 -8.05 -2.30
C VAL A 46 0.46 -9.51 -1.96
N TYR A 47 -0.78 -9.88 -1.66
CA TYR A 47 -1.18 -11.24 -1.37
C TYR A 47 -1.74 -11.92 -2.62
N GLY A 48 -1.28 -13.13 -2.92
CA GLY A 48 -1.87 -13.96 -3.97
C GLY A 48 -3.11 -14.69 -3.44
N ASN A 49 -4.30 -14.39 -3.97
CA ASN A 49 -5.55 -14.92 -3.40
C ASN A 49 -5.64 -16.46 -3.55
N ALA A 50 -5.15 -16.99 -4.66
CA ALA A 50 -5.12 -18.44 -4.91
C ALA A 50 -3.97 -19.17 -4.19
N MET A 51 -3.12 -18.45 -3.43
CA MET A 51 -2.09 -19.09 -2.61
C MET A 51 -2.71 -19.90 -1.48
N THR A 52 -2.10 -21.05 -1.21
CA THR A 52 -2.48 -21.94 -0.11
C THR A 52 -1.61 -21.69 1.11
N GLY A 53 -2.12 -22.05 2.29
CA GLY A 53 -1.43 -21.79 3.56
C GLY A 53 -1.77 -20.43 4.17
N GLN A 54 -1.08 -20.12 5.27
CA GLN A 54 -1.32 -18.91 6.08
C GLN A 54 -0.58 -17.69 5.53
N ASP A 55 0.65 -17.85 5.04
CA ASP A 55 1.43 -16.76 4.44
C ASP A 55 1.23 -16.75 2.92
N LYS A 56 0.42 -15.80 2.45
CA LYS A 56 0.09 -15.60 1.04
C LYS A 56 0.84 -14.44 0.39
N ALA A 57 1.76 -13.81 1.13
CA ALA A 57 2.46 -12.63 0.64
C ALA A 57 3.43 -13.02 -0.48
N LEU A 58 3.33 -12.30 -1.60
CA LEU A 58 4.16 -12.46 -2.80
C LEU A 58 5.19 -11.34 -2.94
N LEU A 59 4.77 -10.12 -2.58
CA LEU A 59 5.60 -8.93 -2.56
C LEU A 59 5.31 -8.11 -1.31
N ARG A 60 6.32 -7.40 -0.82
CA ARG A 60 6.13 -6.32 0.15
C ARG A 60 6.99 -5.13 -0.24
N PHE A 61 6.39 -3.98 -0.41
CA PHE A 61 7.09 -2.72 -0.64
C PHE A 61 7.11 -1.94 0.67
N ASP A 62 8.31 -1.72 1.20
CA ASP A 62 8.54 -0.90 2.39
C ASP A 62 8.99 0.49 1.91
N CYS A 63 8.03 1.39 1.73
CA CYS A 63 8.22 2.78 1.30
C CYS A 63 8.67 3.64 2.49
N PHE A 64 9.80 3.27 3.07
CA PHE A 64 10.35 3.94 4.24
C PHE A 64 11.12 5.21 3.89
N ALA A 65 11.25 6.10 4.86
CA ALA A 65 11.84 7.41 4.67
C ALA A 65 13.37 7.37 4.56
N VAL A 66 14.03 6.41 5.23
CA VAL A 66 15.50 6.32 5.27
C VAL A 66 16.02 5.18 4.42
N HIS A 67 15.39 4.01 4.50
CA HIS A 67 15.82 2.82 3.77
C HIS A 67 14.64 2.17 3.03
N PRO A 68 14.13 2.81 1.95
CA PRO A 68 13.10 2.21 1.12
C PRO A 68 13.62 0.93 0.47
N HIS A 69 12.83 -0.13 0.55
CA HIS A 69 13.20 -1.44 0.00
C HIS A 69 11.97 -2.26 -0.31
N TYR A 70 12.13 -3.38 -1.01
CA TYR A 70 11.05 -4.33 -1.26
C TYR A 70 11.52 -5.77 -1.14
N HIS A 71 10.57 -6.66 -0.88
CA HIS A 71 10.81 -8.08 -0.69
C HIS A 71 10.06 -8.89 -1.74
N TYR A 72 10.74 -9.83 -2.39
CA TYR A 72 10.08 -11.00 -2.98
C TYR A 72 9.88 -12.03 -1.87
N ARG A 73 8.64 -12.21 -1.45
CA ARG A 73 8.27 -13.20 -0.44
C ARG A 73 7.50 -14.30 -1.14
N ASN A 74 7.86 -15.56 -0.95
CA ASN A 74 7.01 -16.65 -1.43
C ASN A 74 7.21 -17.85 -0.51
N ALA A 75 6.23 -18.09 0.35
CA ALA A 75 6.31 -19.14 1.37
C ALA A 75 6.37 -20.54 0.75
N THR A 76 5.78 -20.75 -0.44
CA THR A 76 5.79 -22.03 -1.14
C THR A 76 7.20 -22.45 -1.54
N VAL A 77 8.01 -21.51 -2.04
CA VAL A 77 9.42 -21.75 -2.43
C VAL A 77 10.42 -21.30 -1.36
N ARG A 78 9.93 -20.83 -0.20
CA ARG A 78 10.71 -20.36 0.96
C ARG A 78 11.65 -19.20 0.65
N THR A 79 11.23 -18.30 -0.24
CA THR A 79 11.99 -17.12 -0.63
C THR A 79 11.57 -15.89 0.18
N ASN A 80 12.55 -15.10 0.60
CA ASN A 80 12.38 -13.79 1.21
C ASN A 80 13.58 -12.89 0.83
N GLU A 81 13.64 -12.51 -0.44
CA GLU A 81 14.73 -11.70 -1.01
C GLU A 81 14.43 -10.22 -0.82
N ARG A 82 15.30 -9.50 -0.09
CA ARG A 82 15.24 -8.04 0.08
C ARG A 82 16.08 -7.33 -0.98
N LEU A 83 15.49 -6.31 -1.62
CA LEU A 83 16.17 -5.41 -2.56
C LEU A 83 15.99 -3.95 -2.11
N GLU A 84 17.09 -3.23 -1.97
CA GLU A 84 17.06 -1.79 -1.67
C GLU A 84 16.58 -0.99 -2.90
N LEU A 85 15.76 0.03 -2.65
CA LEU A 85 15.53 1.10 -3.64
C LEU A 85 16.68 2.09 -3.46
N ALA A 86 17.32 2.49 -4.55
CA ALA A 86 18.41 3.46 -4.45
C ALA A 86 17.85 4.86 -4.12
N ASP A 87 18.14 5.35 -2.91
CA ASP A 87 17.65 6.62 -2.31
C ASP A 87 17.74 7.86 -3.22
N THR A 88 18.63 7.86 -4.21
CA THR A 88 18.93 9.03 -5.05
C THR A 88 18.51 8.88 -6.51
N ALA A 89 18.17 7.67 -6.97
CA ALA A 89 17.95 7.41 -8.39
C ALA A 89 16.46 7.24 -8.77
N GLU A 90 15.60 6.90 -7.81
CA GLU A 90 14.24 6.41 -8.11
C GLU A 90 13.10 7.34 -7.66
N GLY A 91 13.40 8.47 -7.02
CA GLY A 91 12.42 9.46 -6.61
C GLY A 91 11.67 9.10 -5.32
N ASP A 92 10.41 9.54 -5.19
CA ASP A 92 9.56 9.21 -4.05
C ASP A 92 9.25 7.68 -4.02
N PRO A 93 9.59 6.96 -2.93
CA PRO A 93 9.42 5.50 -2.87
C PRO A 93 7.98 5.03 -3.08
N LEU A 94 7.01 5.81 -2.61
CA LEU A 94 5.59 5.50 -2.80
C LEU A 94 5.21 5.68 -4.28
N ALA A 95 5.57 6.81 -4.90
CA ALA A 95 5.34 7.03 -6.32
C ALA A 95 5.96 5.93 -7.20
N TRP A 96 7.20 5.53 -6.89
CA TRP A 96 7.86 4.41 -7.58
C TRP A 96 7.08 3.11 -7.41
N THR A 97 6.64 2.81 -6.18
CA THR A 97 5.88 1.60 -5.88
C THR A 97 4.56 1.57 -6.65
N LEU A 98 3.83 2.68 -6.70
CA LEU A 98 2.58 2.79 -7.45
C LEU A 98 2.81 2.61 -8.96
N ASP A 99 3.90 3.16 -9.52
CA ASP A 99 4.29 2.92 -10.91
C ASP A 99 4.56 1.43 -11.17
N LYS A 100 5.27 0.74 -10.27
CA LYS A 100 5.52 -0.71 -10.42
C LYS A 100 4.26 -1.53 -10.29
N ILE A 101 3.39 -1.21 -9.33
CA ILE A 101 2.09 -1.88 -9.19
C ILE A 101 1.29 -1.72 -10.50
N LYS A 102 1.25 -0.51 -11.05
CA LYS A 102 0.49 -0.21 -12.25
C LYS A 102 1.03 -0.90 -13.50
N HIS A 103 2.35 -0.87 -13.70
CA HIS A 103 2.95 -1.21 -15.00
C HIS A 103 3.74 -2.51 -15.02
N ARG A 104 4.15 -3.04 -13.84
CA ARG A 104 5.15 -4.11 -13.74
C ARG A 104 4.75 -5.26 -12.82
N LEU A 105 3.62 -5.16 -12.12
CA LEU A 105 3.23 -6.15 -11.11
C LEU A 105 3.19 -7.59 -11.67
N PRO A 106 2.60 -7.91 -12.83
CA PRO A 106 2.63 -9.27 -13.37
C PRO A 106 4.06 -9.78 -13.60
N VAL A 107 4.97 -8.93 -14.09
CA VAL A 107 6.38 -9.27 -14.33
C VAL A 107 7.12 -9.52 -13.01
N MET A 108 6.84 -8.71 -11.98
CA MET A 108 7.41 -8.93 -10.66
C MET A 108 6.90 -10.24 -10.05
N LEU A 109 5.61 -10.56 -10.16
CA LEU A 109 5.07 -11.83 -9.67
C LEU A 109 5.68 -13.05 -10.40
N MET A 110 5.92 -12.95 -11.70
CA MET A 110 6.64 -14.01 -12.43
C MET A 110 8.06 -14.21 -11.89
N ARG A 111 8.79 -13.12 -11.58
CA ARG A 111 10.10 -13.21 -10.92
C ARG A 111 10.00 -13.84 -9.52
N GLY A 112 8.93 -13.56 -8.79
CA GLY A 112 8.64 -14.14 -7.47
C GLY A 112 8.07 -15.57 -7.52
N GLU A 113 8.22 -16.29 -8.64
CA GLU A 113 7.72 -17.65 -8.84
C GLU A 113 6.20 -17.81 -8.66
N ALA A 114 5.44 -16.74 -8.93
CA ALA A 114 3.98 -16.68 -8.83
C ALA A 114 3.31 -16.47 -10.19
N GLU A 115 3.83 -17.10 -11.25
CA GLU A 115 3.35 -16.93 -12.62
C GLU A 115 1.86 -17.27 -12.79
N HIS A 116 1.35 -18.29 -12.09
CA HIS A 116 -0.06 -18.66 -12.15
C HIS A 116 -0.99 -17.53 -11.65
N ILE A 117 -0.60 -16.79 -10.61
CA ILE A 117 -1.33 -15.60 -10.15
C ILE A 117 -1.20 -14.48 -11.19
N ALA A 118 0.00 -14.26 -11.73
CA ALA A 118 0.25 -13.22 -12.72
C ALA A 118 -0.62 -13.37 -13.98
N ARG A 119 -0.90 -14.62 -14.40
CA ARG A 119 -1.76 -14.93 -15.55
C ARG A 119 -3.25 -14.67 -15.31
N GLU A 120 -3.68 -14.69 -14.06
CA GLU A 120 -5.08 -14.45 -13.66
C GLU A 120 -5.38 -12.96 -13.38
N MET A 121 -4.35 -12.11 -13.36
CA MET A 121 -4.51 -10.68 -13.11
C MET A 121 -5.21 -9.95 -14.26
N ASP A 122 -6.15 -9.08 -13.90
CA ASP A 122 -6.75 -8.11 -14.81
C ASP A 122 -6.26 -6.69 -14.45
N GLN A 123 -5.71 -5.97 -15.44
CA GLN A 123 -5.22 -4.61 -15.26
C GLN A 123 -6.33 -3.66 -14.75
N ARG A 124 -7.60 -3.89 -15.10
CA ARG A 124 -8.73 -3.06 -14.66
C ARG A 124 -8.94 -3.12 -13.14
N ASP A 125 -8.72 -4.28 -12.54
CA ASP A 125 -8.83 -4.44 -11.09
C ASP A 125 -7.68 -3.71 -10.36
N ILE A 126 -6.48 -3.75 -10.93
CA ILE A 126 -5.31 -3.02 -10.43
C ILE A 126 -5.54 -1.51 -10.53
N ASP A 127 -6.00 -1.04 -11.68
CA ASP A 127 -6.30 0.38 -11.92
C ASP A 127 -7.41 0.90 -10.99
N ALA A 128 -8.40 0.06 -10.64
CA ALA A 128 -9.45 0.40 -9.68
C ALA A 128 -8.98 0.39 -8.21
N ALA A 129 -7.92 -0.36 -7.90
CA ALA A 129 -7.35 -0.43 -6.55
C ALA A 129 -6.38 0.72 -6.26
N LEU A 130 -5.58 1.14 -7.24
CA LEU A 130 -4.60 2.23 -7.11
C LEU A 130 -5.14 3.51 -6.45
N PRO A 131 -6.29 4.10 -6.85
CA PRO A 131 -6.80 5.31 -6.21
C PRO A 131 -7.19 5.08 -4.74
N LYS A 132 -7.60 3.87 -4.37
CA LYS A 132 -7.91 3.52 -2.98
C LYS A 132 -6.65 3.43 -2.14
N ILE A 133 -5.57 2.85 -2.69
CA ILE A 133 -4.25 2.81 -2.05
C ILE A 133 -3.74 4.25 -1.81
N VAL A 134 -3.83 5.11 -2.82
CA VAL A 134 -3.44 6.52 -2.72
C VAL A 134 -4.29 7.26 -1.67
N ALA A 135 -5.60 7.07 -1.69
CA ALA A 135 -6.51 7.70 -0.72
C ALA A 135 -6.14 7.29 0.71
N TRP A 136 -5.92 6.00 0.94
CA TRP A 136 -5.51 5.49 2.25
C TRP A 136 -4.15 6.03 2.68
N ALA A 137 -3.16 5.99 1.78
CA ALA A 137 -1.82 6.55 2.02
C ALA A 137 -1.89 8.03 2.40
N ALA A 138 -2.75 8.81 1.75
CA ALA A 138 -2.98 10.23 2.08
C ALA A 138 -3.51 10.44 3.50
N THR A 139 -4.34 9.52 4.02
CA THR A 139 -4.82 9.59 5.42
C THR A 139 -3.70 9.37 6.43
N LYS A 140 -2.69 8.56 6.08
CA LYS A 140 -1.53 8.27 6.93
C LYS A 140 -0.42 9.31 6.74
N ALA A 141 -0.33 9.91 5.56
CA ALA A 141 0.56 11.01 5.26
C ALA A 141 0.28 12.27 6.10
N HIS A 142 -0.81 12.37 6.87
CA HIS A 142 -0.96 13.41 7.91
C HIS A 142 0.01 13.25 9.10
N LEU A 143 0.78 12.17 9.17
CA LEU A 143 1.81 11.92 10.20
C LEU A 143 3.18 12.55 9.85
N LYS A 144 3.38 13.02 8.62
CA LYS A 144 4.45 13.96 8.24
C LYS A 144 3.85 15.12 7.47
N GLY A 145 4.36 16.33 7.60
CA GLY A 145 3.94 17.48 6.79
C GLY A 145 4.26 17.39 5.28
N SER A 146 4.02 16.24 4.62
CA SER A 146 4.26 15.99 3.20
C SER A 146 2.96 16.08 2.40
N ARG A 147 2.50 17.31 2.18
CA ARG A 147 1.38 17.60 1.26
C ARG A 147 1.78 17.65 -0.21
N GLN A 148 3.08 17.63 -0.56
CA GLN A 148 3.51 18.08 -1.89
C GLN A 148 3.54 17.02 -3.01
N SER A 149 3.32 15.73 -2.73
CA SER A 149 3.61 14.69 -3.75
C SER A 149 2.40 13.91 -4.28
N LEU A 150 1.22 14.04 -3.65
CA LEU A 150 0.06 13.20 -4.02
C LEU A 150 -0.83 13.80 -5.13
N GLU A 151 -0.85 15.12 -5.31
CA GLU A 151 -1.62 15.78 -6.37
C GLU A 151 -1.05 15.49 -7.78
N ALA A 152 0.25 15.23 -7.89
CA ALA A 152 0.91 14.94 -9.17
C ALA A 152 0.60 13.54 -9.72
N LEU A 153 0.15 12.61 -8.87
CA LEU A 153 -0.08 11.21 -9.23
C LEU A 153 -1.50 10.93 -9.74
N LEU A 154 -2.47 11.82 -9.44
CA LEU A 154 -3.86 11.74 -9.91
C LEU A 154 -4.40 13.15 -10.17
N PRO A 155 -4.39 13.67 -11.42
CA PRO A 155 -5.02 14.95 -11.72
C PRO A 155 -6.53 14.88 -11.41
N GLY A 156 -6.97 15.61 -10.38
CA GLY A 156 -8.37 15.68 -9.95
C GLY A 156 -8.65 15.28 -8.49
N PHE A 157 -7.66 14.81 -7.72
CA PHE A 157 -7.88 14.41 -6.32
C PHE A 157 -8.10 15.59 -5.35
N GLY A 158 -7.64 16.79 -5.73
CA GLY A 158 -7.73 18.00 -4.90
C GLY A 158 -9.16 18.53 -4.68
N THR A 159 -10.14 18.15 -5.50
CA THR A 159 -11.53 18.61 -5.34
C THR A 159 -12.33 17.81 -4.31
N PHE A 160 -12.01 16.53 -4.09
CA PHE A 160 -12.76 15.67 -3.16
C PHE A 160 -12.51 15.99 -1.68
N VAL A 161 -11.27 16.34 -1.32
CA VAL A 161 -10.90 16.61 0.08
C VAL A 161 -11.48 17.95 0.57
N HIS A 162 -11.76 18.88 -0.33
CA HIS A 162 -12.32 20.18 0.06
C HIS A 162 -13.82 20.09 0.39
N GLU A 163 -14.57 19.25 -0.33
CA GLU A 163 -16.02 19.14 -0.18
C GLU A 163 -16.44 18.45 1.13
N GLN A 164 -15.68 17.46 1.59
CA GLN A 164 -15.91 16.82 2.90
C GLN A 164 -15.58 17.72 4.09
N ARG A 165 -14.69 18.71 3.93
CA ARG A 165 -14.39 19.70 4.98
C ARG A 165 -15.51 20.71 5.15
N CYS A 166 -16.19 21.09 4.06
CA CYS A 166 -17.36 21.97 4.15
C CYS A 166 -18.54 21.29 4.86
N LEU A 167 -18.80 20.01 4.58
CA LEU A 167 -19.90 19.27 5.20
C LEU A 167 -19.72 19.09 6.72
N SER A 168 -18.49 18.89 7.21
CA SER A 168 -18.23 18.79 8.65
C SER A 168 -18.26 20.13 9.40
N ALA A 169 -17.91 21.24 8.73
CA ALA A 169 -17.92 22.56 9.35
C ALA A 169 -19.36 23.11 9.53
N THR A 170 -20.27 22.81 8.59
CA THR A 170 -21.66 23.27 8.69
C THR A 170 -22.47 22.52 9.76
N GLN A 171 -22.06 21.30 10.15
CA GLN A 171 -22.76 20.52 11.19
C GLN A 171 -22.43 20.99 12.62
N GLN A 172 -21.26 21.63 12.83
CA GLN A 172 -20.83 22.08 14.17
C GLN A 172 -21.37 23.46 14.57
N ASP A 173 -21.75 24.33 13.62
CA ASP A 173 -22.30 25.66 13.93
C ASP A 173 -23.79 25.63 14.34
N ILE A 174 -24.52 24.54 14.09
CA ILE A 174 -25.97 24.49 14.39
C ILE A 174 -26.26 24.12 15.85
N GLN A 175 -25.30 23.53 16.59
CA GLN A 175 -25.50 23.12 17.99
C GLN A 175 -24.99 24.13 19.03
N GLY A 176 -24.50 25.30 18.61
CA GLY A 176 -23.87 26.30 19.49
C GLY A 176 -24.72 27.50 19.91
N THR A 177 -26.02 27.54 19.62
CA THR A 177 -26.90 28.64 20.05
C THR A 177 -28.29 28.15 20.44
N ARG A 178 -28.46 27.83 21.73
CA ARG A 178 -29.58 28.22 22.61
C ARG A 178 -29.43 27.61 23.99
#